data_AF-A0A1W9RKK6-F1
#
_entry.id   AF-A0A1W9RKK6-F1
#
_cell.length_a   1.000
_cell.length_b   1.000
_cell.length_c   1.000
_cell.angle_alpha   90.00
_cell.angle_beta   90.00
_cell.angle_gamma   90.00
#
_symmetry.space_group_name_H-M   'P 1'
#
loop_
_entity.id
_entity.type
_entity.pdbx_description
1 polymer ?
#
loop_
_entity_poly.entity_id
_entity_poly.type
_entity_poly.pdbx_seq_one_letter_code
_entity_poly.pdbx_strand_id
1 'polypeptide(L)'
;MKRIEILIVFIVAGFIFCNRGLAPTGIKPLPQSTLSFPVDVVGGEMTGHWIPASENGLEAALANPEALTGMVDSLILDSRLSGSLTVSSEMEMVFDSLLIQIYPNVYFGGIKIPVSPFIEFIDTTISYEQPWANVVVAPINTTFLKIDTLGYSASGDSLTLVTKPVEFPGFEFVKYYLLFRFIRD
;
A
#
# COMPACT_ATOMS: atom_id res chain seq x y z
N MET A 1 -40.45 63.69 -19.69
CA MET A 1 -40.11 64.08 -18.30
C MET A 1 -39.33 62.94 -17.66
N LYS A 2 -38.16 63.31 -17.12
CA LYS A 2 -37.34 62.72 -16.05
C LYS A 2 -37.36 61.20 -15.76
N ARG A 3 -36.13 60.66 -15.81
CA ARG A 3 -35.63 59.37 -15.28
C ARG A 3 -36.08 59.10 -13.85
N ILE A 4 -36.38 57.83 -13.56
CA ILE A 4 -36.23 57.22 -12.22
C ILE A 4 -35.56 55.86 -12.44
N GLU A 5 -34.29 55.79 -12.10
CA GLU A 5 -33.61 54.54 -11.71
C GLU A 5 -34.12 54.14 -10.33
N ILE A 6 -34.12 52.84 -10.01
CA ILE A 6 -33.54 52.24 -8.79
C ILE A 6 -33.94 50.75 -8.72
N LEU A 7 -32.90 49.95 -8.91
CA LEU A 7 -32.65 48.58 -8.42
C LEU A 7 -33.13 48.37 -6.98
N ILE A 8 -33.38 47.10 -6.57
CA ILE A 8 -33.47 46.53 -5.19
C ILE A 8 -34.85 45.90 -4.93
N VAL A 9 -35.06 44.68 -4.39
CA VAL A 9 -34.27 43.54 -3.91
C VAL A 9 -35.30 42.47 -3.54
N PHE A 10 -34.95 41.19 -3.73
CA PHE A 10 -35.43 39.98 -3.02
C PHE A 10 -36.90 39.88 -2.60
N ILE A 11 -37.64 38.94 -3.21
CA ILE A 11 -38.57 38.02 -2.51
C ILE A 11 -38.49 36.67 -3.24
N VAL A 12 -37.56 35.78 -2.86
CA VAL A 12 -37.68 34.72 -1.83
C VAL A 12 -38.27 33.41 -2.39
N ALA A 13 -37.35 32.43 -2.46
CA ALA A 13 -37.54 31.01 -2.14
C ALA A 13 -38.62 30.22 -2.89
N GLY A 14 -38.42 30.04 -4.18
CA GLY A 14 -38.94 28.89 -4.91
C GLY A 14 -37.93 27.73 -4.86
N PHE A 15 -38.09 26.87 -3.87
CA PHE A 15 -37.49 25.54 -3.72
C PHE A 15 -36.92 24.92 -5.01
N ILE A 16 -35.60 25.03 -5.18
CA ILE A 16 -34.82 23.99 -5.83
C ILE A 16 -33.77 23.56 -4.80
N PHE A 17 -34.22 22.79 -3.81
CA PHE A 17 -33.33 21.85 -3.13
C PHE A 17 -32.93 20.79 -4.16
N CYS A 18 -32.04 21.17 -5.06
CA CYS A 18 -31.15 20.23 -5.69
C CYS A 18 -30.23 19.80 -4.54
N ASN A 19 -30.46 18.60 -4.00
CA ASN A 19 -29.44 17.82 -3.32
C ASN A 19 -28.31 17.55 -4.33
N ARG A 20 -27.58 18.60 -4.72
CA ARG A 20 -26.20 18.44 -5.13
C ARG A 20 -25.48 18.26 -3.82
N GLY A 21 -25.35 17.00 -3.41
CA GLY A 21 -24.31 16.63 -2.46
C GLY A 21 -23.06 17.40 -2.84
N LEU A 22 -22.39 17.97 -1.83
CA LEU A 22 -21.07 18.52 -1.99
C LEU A 22 -20.23 17.44 -2.68
N ALA A 23 -20.08 17.53 -4.01
CA ALA A 23 -19.05 16.80 -4.70
C ALA A 23 -17.78 17.23 -3.99
N PRO A 24 -16.95 16.31 -3.46
CA PRO A 24 -15.80 16.69 -2.66
C PRO A 24 -14.96 17.65 -3.48
N THR A 25 -15.03 18.92 -3.08
CA THR A 25 -14.35 20.00 -3.76
C THR A 25 -12.87 19.82 -3.49
N GLY A 26 -12.13 19.50 -4.55
CA GLY A 26 -10.69 19.71 -4.56
C GLY A 26 -9.81 18.51 -4.28
N ILE A 27 -10.16 17.31 -4.78
CA ILE A 27 -9.07 16.43 -5.22
C ILE A 27 -8.50 17.09 -6.46
N LYS A 28 -7.51 17.98 -6.28
CA LYS A 28 -6.52 18.20 -7.35
C LYS A 28 -6.14 16.80 -7.82
N PRO A 29 -6.12 16.49 -9.13
CA PRO A 29 -5.43 15.29 -9.58
C PRO A 29 -3.99 15.45 -9.08
N LEU A 30 -3.68 14.79 -7.96
CA LEU A 30 -2.32 14.66 -7.47
C LEU A 30 -1.58 14.01 -8.63
N PRO A 31 -0.44 14.58 -9.06
CA PRO A 31 0.24 14.10 -10.24
C PRO A 31 0.47 12.59 -10.08
N GLN A 32 0.12 11.80 -11.09
CA GLN A 32 0.31 10.35 -11.14
C GLN A 32 1.80 9.92 -11.04
N SER A 33 2.74 10.77 -10.60
CA SER A 33 4.14 10.68 -11.05
C SER A 33 5.22 10.74 -9.97
N THR A 34 4.99 10.25 -8.75
CA THR A 34 6.12 10.09 -7.78
C THR A 34 6.25 8.71 -7.15
N LEU A 35 5.28 7.81 -7.34
CA LEU A 35 5.40 6.45 -6.83
C LEU A 35 5.97 5.55 -7.93
N SER A 36 7.21 5.12 -7.73
CA SER A 36 7.84 4.06 -8.52
C SER A 36 7.92 2.80 -7.68
N PHE A 37 7.52 1.69 -8.27
CA PHE A 37 7.56 0.36 -7.66
C PHE A 37 8.59 -0.49 -8.39
N PRO A 38 9.18 -1.49 -7.72
CA PRO A 38 10.17 -2.39 -8.33
C PRO A 38 9.56 -3.34 -9.38
N VAL A 39 8.24 -3.41 -9.46
CA VAL A 39 7.47 -4.22 -10.42
C VAL A 39 6.36 -3.39 -11.05
N ASP A 40 5.92 -3.78 -12.24
CA ASP A 40 4.79 -3.15 -12.91
C ASP A 40 3.52 -3.32 -12.08
N VAL A 41 2.81 -2.21 -11.88
CA VAL A 41 1.57 -2.11 -11.11
C VAL A 41 0.42 -1.80 -12.05
N VAL A 42 -0.21 -2.83 -12.59
CA VAL A 42 -1.16 -2.72 -13.71
C VAL A 42 -2.62 -2.63 -13.31
N GLY A 43 -2.96 -2.81 -12.02
CA GLY A 43 -4.35 -2.87 -11.57
C GLY A 43 -5.05 -4.18 -11.99
N GLY A 44 -6.39 -4.25 -11.84
CA GLY A 44 -7.21 -5.41 -12.22
C GLY A 44 -8.30 -5.73 -11.19
N GLU A 45 -9.04 -6.83 -11.40
CA GLU A 45 -10.09 -7.27 -10.47
C GLU A 45 -9.48 -7.98 -9.26
N MET A 46 -9.48 -7.28 -8.12
CA MET A 46 -8.96 -7.82 -6.85
C MET A 46 -9.99 -8.57 -6.03
N THR A 47 -11.29 -8.47 -6.33
CA THR A 47 -12.33 -9.09 -5.51
C THR A 47 -12.14 -10.60 -5.44
N GLY A 48 -12.31 -11.17 -4.24
CA GLY A 48 -12.17 -12.60 -3.99
C GLY A 48 -11.40 -12.91 -2.72
N HIS A 49 -11.19 -14.20 -2.49
CA HIS A 49 -10.34 -14.73 -1.43
C HIS A 49 -9.01 -15.18 -2.03
N TRP A 50 -7.92 -14.83 -1.36
CA TRP A 50 -6.57 -14.94 -1.84
C TRP A 50 -5.69 -15.60 -0.79
N ILE A 51 -4.94 -16.62 -1.19
CA ILE A 51 -3.97 -17.32 -0.35
C ILE A 51 -2.55 -17.08 -0.86
N PRO A 52 -1.53 -17.02 0.01
CA PRO A 52 -0.14 -16.90 -0.40
C PRO A 52 0.22 -18.00 -1.40
N ALA A 53 0.92 -17.63 -2.48
CA ALA A 53 1.45 -18.60 -3.40
C ALA A 53 2.36 -19.59 -2.65
N SER A 54 2.23 -20.89 -2.95
CA SER A 54 3.01 -21.95 -2.29
C SER A 54 4.52 -21.77 -2.49
N GLU A 55 4.91 -21.15 -3.60
CA GLU A 55 6.28 -20.76 -3.92
C GLU A 55 6.37 -19.23 -3.97
N ASN A 56 7.31 -18.66 -3.21
CA ASN A 56 7.59 -17.21 -3.18
C ASN A 56 6.38 -16.33 -2.82
N GLY A 57 5.52 -16.77 -1.90
CA GLY A 57 4.37 -15.97 -1.42
C GLY A 57 4.73 -14.60 -0.84
N LEU A 58 5.99 -14.43 -0.40
CA LEU A 58 6.55 -13.13 -0.04
C LEU A 58 8.00 -13.05 -0.49
N GLU A 59 8.33 -11.94 -1.15
CA GLU A 59 9.67 -11.56 -1.57
C GLU A 59 10.02 -10.20 -0.97
N ALA A 60 11.21 -10.07 -0.38
CA ALA A 60 11.74 -8.81 0.13
C ALA A 60 12.91 -8.36 -0.74
N ALA A 61 12.79 -7.18 -1.35
CA ALA A 61 13.78 -6.64 -2.29
C ALA A 61 14.34 -5.31 -1.79
N LEU A 62 15.66 -5.15 -1.81
CA LEU A 62 16.29 -3.88 -1.44
C LEU A 62 15.89 -2.79 -2.44
N ALA A 63 15.45 -1.65 -1.92
CA ALA A 63 15.10 -0.48 -2.72
C ALA A 63 16.35 0.28 -3.20
N ASN A 64 17.41 0.22 -2.42
CA ASN A 64 18.70 0.83 -2.75
C ASN A 64 19.82 -0.15 -2.32
N PRO A 65 20.18 -1.13 -3.17
CA PRO A 65 21.26 -2.07 -2.87
C PRO A 65 22.61 -1.37 -2.67
N GLU A 66 22.86 -0.27 -3.38
CA GLU A 66 24.12 0.48 -3.30
C GLU A 66 24.34 1.18 -1.95
N ALA A 67 23.28 1.43 -1.17
CA ALA A 67 23.36 2.01 0.17
C ALA A 67 24.10 1.10 1.17
N LEU A 68 24.28 -0.18 0.86
CA LEU A 68 25.06 -1.11 1.70
C LEU A 68 26.57 -0.87 1.60
N THR A 69 27.03 -0.18 0.56
CA THR A 69 28.45 -0.05 0.24
C THR A 69 29.22 0.68 1.35
N GLY A 70 30.16 -0.03 1.99
CA GLY A 70 31.09 0.54 2.98
C GLY A 70 30.80 0.20 4.44
N MET A 71 29.64 -0.40 4.75
CA MET A 71 29.28 -0.84 6.12
C MET A 71 28.87 -2.30 6.22
N VAL A 72 28.40 -2.92 5.13
CA VAL A 72 27.92 -4.31 5.07
C VAL A 72 28.32 -4.89 3.71
N ASP A 73 28.78 -6.15 3.66
CA ASP A 73 29.15 -6.80 2.39
C ASP A 73 27.91 -7.25 1.61
N SER A 74 26.92 -7.81 2.32
CA SER A 74 25.64 -8.22 1.76
C SER A 74 24.55 -8.30 2.82
N LEU A 75 23.31 -8.06 2.39
CA LEU A 75 22.09 -8.28 3.17
C LEU A 75 21.15 -9.17 2.36
N ILE A 76 20.81 -10.34 2.90
CA ILE A 76 19.85 -11.28 2.31
C ILE A 76 18.61 -11.31 3.20
N LEU A 77 17.44 -11.12 2.62
CA LEU A 77 16.16 -11.15 3.33
C LEU A 77 15.39 -12.41 2.93
N ASP A 78 15.44 -13.45 3.75
CA ASP A 78 14.60 -14.63 3.55
C ASP A 78 13.21 -14.36 4.14
N SER A 79 12.14 -14.70 3.43
CA SER A 79 10.79 -14.35 3.83
C SER A 79 9.81 -15.51 3.80
N ARG A 80 8.80 -15.45 4.68
CA ARG A 80 7.66 -16.37 4.71
C ARG A 80 6.37 -15.59 4.96
N LEU A 81 5.30 -16.05 4.34
CA LEU A 81 3.95 -15.52 4.48
C LEU A 81 2.97 -16.66 4.67
N SER A 82 2.05 -16.51 5.62
CA SER A 82 0.94 -17.44 5.83
C SER A 82 -0.32 -16.66 6.22
N GLY A 83 -1.48 -17.25 5.99
CA GLY A 83 -2.80 -16.64 6.21
C GLY A 83 -3.53 -16.45 4.89
N SER A 84 -4.51 -15.55 4.84
CA SER A 84 -5.23 -15.19 3.62
C SER A 84 -5.65 -13.73 3.59
N LEU A 85 -6.10 -13.27 2.43
CA LEU A 85 -6.62 -11.93 2.17
C LEU A 85 -7.97 -12.06 1.46
N THR A 86 -8.99 -11.43 1.99
CA THR A 86 -10.29 -11.26 1.33
C THR A 86 -10.42 -9.83 0.84
N VAL A 87 -10.83 -9.64 -0.41
CA VAL A 87 -11.15 -8.31 -0.96
C VAL A 87 -12.61 -8.30 -1.39
N SER A 88 -13.40 -7.38 -0.84
CA SER A 88 -14.82 -7.23 -1.17
C SER A 88 -15.03 -6.50 -2.50
N SER A 89 -16.25 -6.51 -3.03
CA SER A 89 -16.64 -5.71 -4.19
C SER A 89 -16.64 -4.20 -3.89
N GLU A 90 -16.72 -3.83 -2.61
CA GLU A 90 -16.59 -2.45 -2.14
C GLU A 90 -15.12 -2.04 -1.95
N MET A 91 -14.18 -2.90 -2.38
CA MET A 91 -12.73 -2.74 -2.23
C MET A 91 -12.27 -2.68 -0.78
N GLU A 92 -13.07 -3.23 0.14
CA GLU A 92 -12.63 -3.47 1.51
C GLU A 92 -11.70 -4.69 1.50
N MET A 93 -10.48 -4.49 1.97
CA MET A 93 -9.54 -5.58 2.20
C MET A 93 -9.65 -6.04 3.64
N VAL A 94 -9.76 -7.34 3.85
CA VAL A 94 -9.74 -7.97 5.17
C VAL A 94 -8.65 -9.02 5.14
N PHE A 95 -7.66 -8.86 6.00
CA PHE A 95 -6.58 -9.84 6.11
C PHE A 95 -6.99 -10.90 7.12
N ASP A 96 -7.17 -12.14 6.70
CA ASP A 96 -7.51 -13.23 7.61
C ASP A 96 -6.22 -13.90 8.07
N SER A 97 -5.74 -13.54 9.26
CA SER A 97 -4.57 -14.16 9.92
C SER A 97 -3.24 -14.10 9.15
N LEU A 98 -2.91 -12.95 8.54
CA LEU A 98 -1.60 -12.79 7.89
C LEU A 98 -0.45 -12.68 8.89
N LEU A 99 0.42 -13.69 8.86
CA LEU A 99 1.71 -13.72 9.54
C LEU A 99 2.82 -13.47 8.52
N ILE A 100 3.61 -12.44 8.77
CA ILE A 100 4.77 -12.07 7.97
C ILE A 100 6.01 -12.41 8.78
N GLN A 101 6.93 -13.17 8.19
CA GLN A 101 8.22 -13.47 8.81
C GLN A 101 9.35 -13.12 7.86
N ILE A 102 10.30 -12.32 8.34
CA ILE A 102 11.50 -11.93 7.60
C ILE A 102 12.73 -12.32 8.45
N TYR A 103 13.63 -13.09 7.86
CA TYR A 103 14.87 -13.57 8.45
C TYR A 103 16.05 -12.87 7.75
N PRO A 104 16.52 -11.74 8.30
CA PRO A 104 17.65 -11.05 7.73
C PRO A 104 18.97 -11.78 7.99
N ASN A 105 19.79 -11.87 6.96
CA ASN A 105 21.17 -12.34 7.04
C ASN A 105 22.10 -11.21 6.58
N VAL A 106 22.74 -10.54 7.55
CA VAL A 106 23.72 -9.46 7.32
C VAL A 106 25.13 -10.05 7.34
N TYR A 107 25.98 -9.70 6.38
CA TYR A 107 27.38 -10.14 6.32
C TYR A 107 28.35 -8.95 6.38
N PHE A 108 29.39 -9.05 7.21
CA PHE A 108 30.46 -8.06 7.34
C PHE A 108 31.83 -8.75 7.41
N GLY A 109 32.76 -8.37 6.54
CA GLY A 109 34.03 -9.08 6.36
C GLY A 109 33.85 -10.58 6.07
N GLY A 110 32.76 -10.97 5.41
CA GLY A 110 32.37 -12.37 5.21
C GLY A 110 31.79 -13.10 6.44
N ILE A 111 31.63 -12.42 7.58
CA ILE A 111 31.05 -12.99 8.81
C ILE A 111 29.58 -12.64 8.90
N LYS A 112 28.73 -13.64 9.16
CA LYS A 112 27.29 -13.45 9.40
C LYS A 112 27.06 -12.78 10.76
N ILE A 113 26.41 -11.62 10.76
CA ILE A 113 26.00 -10.91 11.97
C ILE A 113 24.60 -11.40 12.37
N PRO A 114 24.39 -11.79 13.65
CA PRO A 114 23.08 -12.20 14.12
C PRO A 114 22.14 -10.99 14.17
N VAL A 115 21.02 -11.10 13.46
CA VAL A 115 19.92 -10.13 13.50
C VAL A 115 18.64 -10.90 13.82
N SER A 116 17.84 -10.37 14.74
CA SER A 116 16.57 -10.99 15.12
C SER A 116 15.61 -11.01 13.93
N PRO A 117 14.79 -12.07 13.77
CA PRO A 117 13.75 -12.08 12.76
C PRO A 117 12.70 -11.01 13.05
N PHE A 118 12.11 -10.48 12.00
CA PHE A 118 10.91 -9.65 12.07
C PHE A 118 9.71 -10.57 11.94
N ILE A 119 8.85 -10.61 12.96
CA ILE A 119 7.61 -11.36 12.93
C ILE A 119 6.49 -10.36 13.16
N GLU A 120 5.59 -10.29 12.21
CA GLU A 120 4.52 -9.31 12.22
C GLU A 120 3.16 -9.95 11.96
N PHE A 121 2.17 -9.40 12.64
CA PHE A 121 0.78 -9.78 12.50
C PHE A 121 0.04 -8.56 11.96
N ILE A 122 -0.67 -8.74 10.85
CA ILE A 122 -1.50 -7.66 10.31
C ILE A 122 -2.81 -7.62 11.11
N ASP A 123 -3.14 -6.44 11.64
CA ASP A 123 -4.45 -6.18 12.24
C ASP A 123 -5.52 -6.19 11.14
N THR A 124 -6.49 -7.09 11.32
CA THR A 124 -7.49 -7.48 10.34
C THR A 124 -8.71 -6.56 10.37
N THR A 125 -8.74 -5.58 11.26
CA THR A 125 -9.93 -4.78 11.59
C THR A 125 -9.95 -3.40 10.93
N ILE A 126 -8.95 -3.06 10.13
CA ILE A 126 -8.79 -1.73 9.56
C ILE A 126 -9.40 -1.67 8.16
N SER A 127 -10.17 -0.62 7.87
CA SER A 127 -10.67 -0.33 6.52
C SER A 127 -9.58 0.35 5.67
N TYR A 128 -9.55 0.02 4.39
CA TYR A 128 -8.52 0.46 3.45
C TYR A 128 -9.07 1.51 2.50
N GLU A 129 -8.23 2.47 2.11
CA GLU A 129 -8.58 3.47 1.11
C GLU A 129 -7.90 3.16 -0.23
N GLN A 130 -8.64 3.29 -1.33
CA GLN A 130 -8.10 3.17 -2.68
C GLN A 130 -8.12 4.55 -3.38
N PRO A 131 -7.16 5.43 -3.07
CA PRO A 131 -7.14 6.78 -3.64
C PRO A 131 -6.89 6.81 -5.15
N TRP A 132 -6.34 5.72 -5.72
CA TRP A 132 -6.07 5.59 -7.16
C TRP A 132 -6.38 4.18 -7.65
N ALA A 133 -6.57 4.04 -8.97
CA ALA A 133 -7.00 2.78 -9.60
C ALA A 133 -6.16 1.56 -9.19
N ASN A 134 -4.85 1.71 -9.01
CA ASN A 134 -3.91 0.62 -8.76
C ASN A 134 -3.13 0.74 -7.43
N VAL A 135 -3.57 1.62 -6.53
CA VAL A 135 -2.90 1.89 -5.25
C VAL A 135 -3.89 1.85 -4.10
N VAL A 136 -3.56 1.05 -3.10
CA VAL A 136 -4.30 0.88 -1.86
C VAL A 136 -3.46 1.40 -0.71
N VAL A 137 -4.04 2.25 0.13
CA VAL A 137 -3.39 2.75 1.35
C VAL A 137 -3.78 1.80 2.46
N ALA A 138 -2.79 1.03 2.90
CA ALA A 138 -2.96 -0.07 3.83
C ALA A 138 -2.07 0.15 5.03
N PRO A 139 -2.60 0.68 6.15
CA PRO A 139 -1.80 0.85 7.35
C PRO A 139 -1.58 -0.51 8.01
N ILE A 140 -0.39 -1.08 7.78
CA ILE A 140 0.06 -2.20 8.61
C ILE A 140 0.72 -1.56 9.82
N ASN A 141 -0.03 -1.48 10.93
CA ASN A 141 0.50 -1.05 12.21
C ASN A 141 1.00 -2.28 12.97
N THR A 142 2.30 -2.53 12.87
CA THR A 142 2.96 -3.55 13.68
C THR A 142 3.96 -2.89 14.63
N THR A 143 4.63 -3.70 15.45
CA THR A 143 5.61 -3.20 16.42
C THR A 143 6.89 -2.66 15.75
N PHE A 144 7.16 -2.97 14.48
CA PHE A 144 8.43 -2.66 13.82
C PHE A 144 8.30 -2.06 12.40
N LEU A 145 7.25 -2.37 11.65
CA LEU A 145 7.08 -1.87 10.28
C LEU A 145 5.76 -1.13 10.12
N LYS A 146 5.85 0.06 9.55
CA LYS A 146 4.68 0.76 9.03
C LYS A 146 4.68 0.63 7.52
N ILE A 147 3.81 -0.21 7.00
CA ILE A 147 3.53 -0.24 5.56
C ILE A 147 2.36 0.72 5.38
N ASP A 148 2.55 1.77 4.57
CA ASP A 148 1.53 2.83 4.42
C ASP A 148 0.80 2.75 3.07
N THR A 149 1.42 2.20 2.02
CA THR A 149 0.84 2.23 0.67
C THR A 149 1.30 1.03 -0.12
N LEU A 150 0.35 0.37 -0.77
CA LEU A 150 0.53 -0.78 -1.64
C LEU A 150 0.15 -0.42 -3.08
N GLY A 151 1.01 -0.70 -4.05
CA GLY A 151 0.57 -0.89 -5.43
C GLY A 151 0.08 -2.33 -5.62
N TYR A 152 -0.77 -2.59 -6.62
CA TYR A 152 -1.10 -3.96 -6.99
C TYR A 152 -1.20 -4.24 -8.51
N SER A 153 -1.01 -5.51 -8.84
CA SER A 153 -1.29 -6.10 -10.14
C SER A 153 -2.18 -7.31 -9.95
N ALA A 154 -3.36 -7.31 -10.57
CA ALA A 154 -4.32 -8.41 -10.47
C ALA A 154 -4.62 -8.94 -11.88
N SER A 155 -4.37 -10.23 -12.11
CA SER A 155 -4.55 -10.86 -13.41
C SER A 155 -5.07 -12.29 -13.25
N GLY A 156 -6.32 -12.52 -13.66
CA GLY A 156 -6.99 -13.81 -13.52
C GLY A 156 -7.01 -14.25 -12.06
N ASP A 157 -6.29 -15.33 -11.77
CA ASP A 157 -6.19 -15.95 -10.45
C ASP A 157 -4.89 -15.58 -9.71
N SER A 158 -4.20 -14.52 -10.14
CA SER A 158 -2.98 -14.02 -9.51
C SER A 158 -3.15 -12.59 -9.01
N LEU A 159 -2.67 -12.35 -7.79
CA LEU A 159 -2.62 -11.03 -7.17
C LEU A 159 -1.21 -10.78 -6.64
N THR A 160 -0.60 -9.68 -7.05
CA THR A 160 0.66 -9.19 -6.48
C THR A 160 0.41 -7.85 -5.82
N LEU A 161 0.74 -7.74 -4.53
CA LEU A 161 0.77 -6.48 -3.79
C LEU A 161 2.22 -6.06 -3.58
N VAL A 162 2.52 -4.77 -3.74
CA VAL A 162 3.86 -4.22 -3.57
C VAL A 162 3.84 -3.03 -2.63
N THR A 163 4.65 -3.02 -1.59
CA THR A 163 4.67 -1.92 -0.62
C THR A 163 5.39 -0.69 -1.14
N LYS A 164 5.26 0.43 -0.43
CA LYS A 164 6.30 1.46 -0.40
C LYS A 164 7.57 0.92 0.26
N PRO A 165 8.74 1.52 -0.03
CA PRO A 165 9.96 1.18 0.68
C PRO A 165 9.78 1.46 2.18
N VAL A 166 10.12 0.47 3.00
CA VAL A 166 10.20 0.62 4.47
C VAL A 166 11.66 0.57 4.88
N GLU A 167 12.00 1.26 5.97
CA GLU A 167 13.34 1.30 6.52
C GLU A 167 13.66 -0.01 7.26
N PHE A 168 14.88 -0.50 7.11
CA PHE A 168 15.34 -1.69 7.81
C PHE A 168 15.70 -1.36 9.27
N PRO A 169 15.12 -2.04 10.28
CA PRO A 169 15.45 -1.75 11.67
C PRO A 169 16.94 -1.93 12.00
N GLY A 170 17.56 -0.89 12.57
CA GLY A 170 19.00 -0.87 12.87
C GLY A 170 19.89 -0.49 11.67
N PHE A 171 19.33 -0.42 10.46
CA PHE A 171 20.00 0.08 9.25
C PHE A 171 19.02 0.97 8.47
N GLU A 172 18.57 2.07 9.09
CA GLU A 172 17.49 2.93 8.59
C GLU A 172 17.78 3.56 7.20
N PHE A 173 19.06 3.64 6.82
CA PHE A 173 19.50 4.07 5.50
C PHE A 173 19.22 3.02 4.40
N VAL A 174 19.03 1.76 4.77
CA VAL A 174 18.64 0.68 3.88
C VAL A 174 17.12 0.61 3.85
N LYS A 175 16.56 0.75 2.65
CA LYS A 175 15.13 0.62 2.42
C LYS A 175 14.85 -0.63 1.60
N TYR A 176 13.70 -1.25 1.81
CA TYR A 176 13.28 -2.42 1.05
C TYR A 176 11.78 -2.41 0.76
N TYR A 177 11.42 -3.05 -0.33
CA TYR A 177 10.06 -3.33 -0.76
C TYR A 177 9.66 -4.73 -0.31
N LEU A 178 8.39 -4.92 0.05
CA LEU A 178 7.78 -6.23 0.17
C LEU A 178 6.85 -6.46 -1.01
N LEU A 179 7.00 -7.62 -1.64
CA LEU A 179 6.19 -8.09 -2.74
C LEU A 179 5.43 -9.32 -2.26
N PHE A 180 4.15 -9.14 -1.97
CA PHE A 180 3.25 -10.23 -1.58
C PHE A 180 2.64 -10.84 -2.83
N ARG A 181 2.74 -12.17 -2.95
CA ARG A 181 2.21 -12.92 -4.09
C ARG A 181 1.13 -13.86 -3.60
N PHE A 182 -0.07 -13.70 -4.13
CA PHE A 182 -1.23 -14.51 -3.81
C PHE A 182 -1.81 -15.15 -5.06
N ILE A 183 -2.48 -16.27 -4.83
CA ILE A 183 -3.32 -16.95 -5.80
C ILE A 183 -4.76 -16.97 -5.27
N ARG A 184 -5.73 -17.01 -6.18
CA ARG A 184 -7.13 -17.14 -5.80
C ARG A 184 -7.41 -18.55 -5.29
N ASP A 185 -8.11 -18.65 -4.16
CA ASP A 185 -8.61 -19.93 -3.60
C ASP A 185 -9.85 -20.42 -4.36
#